data_AF-A0A9W8V6Z2-F1
#
_entry.id   AF-A0A9W8V6Z2-F1
#
_cell.length_a   1.000
_cell.length_b   1.000
_cell.length_c   1.000
_cell.angle_alpha   90.00
_cell.angle_beta   90.00
_cell.angle_gamma   90.00
#
_symmetry.space_group_name_H-M   'P 1'
#
loop_
_entity.id
_entity.type
_entity.pdbx_description
1 polymer ?
#
loop_
_entity_poly.entity_id
_entity_poly.type
_entity_poly.pdbx_seq_one_letter_code
_entity_poly.pdbx_strand_id
1 'polypeptide(L)'
;MQLKIDQVFALFAAAAGLALSVEAAAPSTSGTKFTIDGETAYFAGSNCYWCSFLTNHADIDSTLDNFVSSGLRILRVWGFNDVTQVPGDGTVWFQHLSSNGSTINTGENGLQVLDYLVSSAEERGIKLIIPFVNYWTDYGGMLAYLSAFGGTKQSEWYTNSAAQTQYRKYVSAVVDRYRDSDAIFAWELANEPRCNGCDTDVINDWATSISKFVKGLDPNHMVSLGDEGFGLEGGDGSYPYQYGEGTNFTEHLTIDTLDFGTFHLYPNSWGTSYEWGSDWVKTHAAACKAAGKPCFFEEYGAPSDHCKIEAPWQKTAIETEGIGGDAFWQWGDTISTGQSHDDGNTIYFNSSDWECLVRDHVAAIEKGSV
;
A
#
# COMPACT_ATOMS: atom_id res chain seq x y z
N MET A 1 -30.31 -70.52 33.39
CA MET A 1 -31.53 -69.88 32.84
C MET A 1 -31.08 -68.68 32.03
N GLN A 2 -31.49 -68.64 30.76
CA GLN A 2 -31.03 -67.75 29.68
C GLN A 2 -31.69 -66.35 29.74
N LEU A 3 -31.07 -65.37 29.03
CA LEU A 3 -31.59 -64.10 28.46
C LEU A 3 -31.66 -62.90 29.43
N LYS A 4 -31.28 -61.64 29.10
CA LYS A 4 -31.10 -60.83 27.85
C LYS A 4 -30.24 -59.59 28.21
N ILE A 5 -29.17 -59.22 27.50
CA ILE A 5 -29.09 -58.25 26.37
C ILE A 5 -30.16 -57.15 26.41
N ASP A 6 -29.82 -55.97 26.93
CA ASP A 6 -29.89 -54.67 26.22
C ASP A 6 -29.68 -53.48 27.18
N GLN A 7 -29.16 -52.37 26.62
CA GLN A 7 -28.96 -51.02 27.19
C GLN A 7 -27.52 -50.64 27.56
N VAL A 8 -26.74 -50.42 26.50
CA VAL A 8 -25.60 -49.48 26.50
C VAL A 8 -26.17 -48.07 26.34
N PHE A 9 -26.15 -47.26 27.39
CA PHE A 9 -26.30 -45.81 27.27
C PHE A 9 -24.90 -45.18 27.27
N ALA A 10 -24.44 -44.80 26.07
CA ALA A 10 -23.27 -43.97 25.90
C ALA A 10 -23.63 -42.52 26.27
N LEU A 11 -23.02 -41.99 27.34
CA LEU A 11 -22.93 -40.54 27.53
C LEU A 11 -21.82 -40.00 26.63
N PHE A 12 -22.19 -39.40 25.51
CA PHE A 12 -21.34 -38.43 24.83
C PHE A 12 -21.62 -37.06 25.44
N ALA A 13 -20.69 -36.56 26.26
CA ALA A 13 -20.66 -35.16 26.64
C ALA A 13 -20.16 -34.35 25.44
N ALA A 14 -21.02 -33.53 24.86
CA ALA A 14 -20.65 -32.54 23.87
C ALA A 14 -19.90 -31.39 24.57
N ALA A 15 -18.57 -31.39 24.48
CA ALA A 15 -17.79 -30.19 24.71
C ALA A 15 -17.87 -29.33 23.44
N ALA A 16 -18.88 -28.46 23.37
CA ALA A 16 -18.87 -27.37 22.41
C ALA A 16 -17.79 -26.39 22.85
N GLY A 17 -16.64 -26.42 22.18
CA GLY A 17 -15.65 -25.36 22.30
C GLY A 17 -16.29 -24.06 21.83
N LEU A 18 -16.51 -23.13 22.75
CA LEU A 18 -16.66 -21.72 22.42
C LEU A 18 -15.32 -21.27 21.84
N ALA A 19 -15.18 -21.34 20.51
CA ALA A 19 -14.22 -20.50 19.83
C ALA A 19 -14.69 -19.07 20.09
N LEU A 20 -14.04 -18.39 21.04
CA LEU A 20 -14.09 -16.95 21.10
C LEU A 20 -13.54 -16.49 19.75
N SER A 21 -14.41 -15.93 18.91
CA SER A 21 -13.98 -15.12 17.78
C SER A 21 -13.26 -13.93 18.37
N VAL A 22 -11.93 -14.05 18.54
CA VAL A 22 -11.10 -12.87 18.70
C VAL A 22 -11.26 -12.13 17.38
N GLU A 23 -12.01 -11.03 17.42
CA GLU A 23 -12.06 -10.06 16.34
C GLU A 23 -10.61 -9.76 15.95
N ALA A 24 -10.25 -9.99 14.68
CA ALA A 24 -8.87 -9.83 14.26
C ALA A 24 -8.46 -8.37 14.50
N ALA A 25 -7.39 -8.16 15.28
CA ALA A 25 -6.93 -6.81 15.55
C ALA A 25 -6.39 -6.19 14.26
N ALA A 26 -6.65 -4.90 14.07
CA ALA A 26 -6.08 -4.14 12.97
C ALA A 26 -4.54 -4.30 12.93
N PRO A 27 -3.94 -4.39 11.72
CA PRO A 27 -2.50 -4.36 11.55
C PRO A 27 -1.86 -3.19 12.30
N SER A 28 -0.69 -3.44 12.91
CA SER A 28 -0.03 -2.47 13.79
C SER A 28 1.49 -2.58 13.70
N THR A 29 2.21 -1.66 14.35
CA THR A 29 3.67 -1.74 14.49
C THR A 29 4.06 -2.29 15.86
N SER A 30 5.19 -2.99 15.91
CA SER A 30 5.84 -3.41 17.16
C SER A 30 7.35 -3.24 17.03
N GLY A 31 7.87 -2.12 17.55
CA GLY A 31 9.22 -1.68 17.27
C GLY A 31 9.38 -1.37 15.78
N THR A 32 10.39 -1.94 15.14
CA THR A 32 10.68 -1.75 13.70
C THR A 32 10.08 -2.85 12.81
N LYS A 33 9.05 -3.56 13.30
CA LYS A 33 8.32 -4.61 12.56
C LYS A 33 6.83 -4.34 12.54
N PHE A 34 6.12 -5.03 11.66
CA PHE A 34 4.66 -5.04 11.64
C PHE A 34 4.10 -6.24 12.38
N THR A 35 2.87 -6.10 12.86
CA THR A 35 2.05 -7.17 13.42
C THR A 35 0.81 -7.33 12.57
N ILE A 36 0.64 -8.50 11.94
CA ILE A 36 -0.52 -8.85 11.13
C ILE A 36 -1.12 -10.14 11.71
N ASP A 37 -2.41 -10.13 12.02
CA ASP A 37 -3.15 -11.29 12.55
C ASP A 37 -2.46 -11.95 13.76
N GLY A 38 -1.84 -11.13 14.62
CA GLY A 38 -1.14 -11.56 15.83
C GLY A 38 0.32 -11.99 15.64
N GLU A 39 0.84 -11.98 14.40
CA GLU A 39 2.22 -12.33 14.09
C GLU A 39 3.07 -11.07 13.88
N THR A 40 4.11 -10.87 14.71
CA THR A 40 5.08 -9.78 14.52
C THR A 40 6.28 -10.26 13.70
N ALA A 41 6.33 -9.90 12.42
CA ALA A 41 7.31 -10.42 11.47
C ALA A 41 7.69 -9.40 10.39
N TYR A 42 8.53 -9.87 9.45
CA TYR A 42 8.72 -9.23 8.16
C TYR A 42 7.63 -9.76 7.20
N PHE A 43 7.04 -8.90 6.37
CA PHE A 43 6.01 -9.31 5.42
C PHE A 43 6.34 -8.87 3.99
N ALA A 44 6.24 -9.81 3.05
CA ALA A 44 6.30 -9.51 1.63
C ALA A 44 4.91 -9.15 1.08
N GLY A 45 4.92 -8.24 0.12
CA GLY A 45 3.75 -7.72 -0.55
C GLY A 45 3.97 -7.46 -2.04
N SER A 46 3.02 -6.77 -2.66
CA SER A 46 3.13 -6.26 -4.03
C SER A 46 2.20 -5.06 -4.22
N ASN A 47 2.34 -4.40 -5.37
CA ASN A 47 1.44 -3.36 -5.82
C ASN A 47 0.50 -3.91 -6.91
N CYS A 48 -0.79 -3.60 -6.83
CA CYS A 48 -1.78 -3.88 -7.88
C CYS A 48 -2.71 -2.67 -8.03
N TYR A 49 -2.18 -1.58 -8.58
CA TYR A 49 -2.96 -0.34 -8.75
C TYR A 49 -4.26 -0.58 -9.56
N TRP A 50 -4.19 -1.49 -10.53
CA TRP A 50 -5.28 -1.81 -11.45
C TRP A 50 -6.37 -2.68 -10.82
N CYS A 51 -6.10 -3.38 -9.72
CA CYS A 51 -7.09 -4.21 -9.01
C CYS A 51 -8.31 -3.38 -8.60
N SER A 52 -8.12 -2.12 -8.20
CA SER A 52 -9.19 -1.19 -7.81
C SER A 52 -10.15 -0.81 -8.93
N PHE A 53 -9.87 -1.16 -10.18
CA PHE A 53 -10.63 -0.71 -11.34
C PHE A 53 -11.25 -1.85 -12.16
N LEU A 54 -11.13 -3.09 -11.67
CA LEU A 54 -11.75 -4.26 -12.28
C LEU A 54 -13.24 -4.32 -11.96
N THR A 55 -14.09 -4.45 -12.97
CA THR A 55 -15.54 -4.60 -12.76
C THR A 55 -16.01 -6.05 -12.73
N ASN A 56 -15.14 -7.00 -13.10
CA ASN A 56 -15.43 -8.41 -13.02
C ASN A 56 -14.90 -8.99 -11.70
N HIS A 57 -15.82 -9.31 -10.81
CA HIS A 57 -15.52 -9.89 -9.50
C HIS A 57 -14.68 -11.17 -9.58
N ALA A 58 -14.89 -12.01 -10.60
CA ALA A 58 -14.11 -13.23 -10.76
C ALA A 58 -12.63 -12.95 -11.06
N ASP A 59 -12.33 -11.84 -11.75
CA ASP A 59 -10.95 -11.43 -12.02
C ASP A 59 -10.27 -10.90 -10.75
N ILE A 60 -11.01 -10.18 -9.91
CA ILE A 60 -10.53 -9.74 -8.59
C ILE A 60 -10.22 -10.98 -7.73
N ASP A 61 -11.19 -11.87 -7.59
CA ASP A 61 -11.07 -13.06 -6.74
C ASP A 61 -9.91 -13.96 -7.19
N SER A 62 -9.76 -14.23 -8.49
CA SER A 62 -8.66 -15.05 -8.98
C SER A 62 -7.30 -14.40 -8.79
N THR A 63 -7.22 -13.07 -8.97
CA THR A 63 -5.97 -12.32 -8.75
C THR A 63 -5.56 -12.39 -7.27
N LEU A 64 -6.52 -12.19 -6.35
CA LEU A 64 -6.27 -12.26 -4.92
C LEU A 64 -5.99 -13.70 -4.44
N ASP A 65 -6.64 -14.71 -5.04
CA ASP A 65 -6.32 -16.12 -4.78
C ASP A 65 -4.87 -16.44 -5.19
N ASN A 66 -4.43 -15.99 -6.37
CA ASN A 66 -3.06 -16.17 -6.84
C ASN A 66 -2.07 -15.46 -5.89
N PHE A 67 -2.37 -14.23 -5.49
CA PHE A 67 -1.57 -13.43 -4.56
C PHE A 67 -1.39 -14.13 -3.19
N VAL A 68 -2.47 -14.61 -2.57
CA VAL A 68 -2.40 -15.34 -1.30
C VAL A 68 -1.70 -16.68 -1.46
N SER A 69 -1.94 -17.39 -2.57
CA SER A 69 -1.27 -18.67 -2.85
C SER A 69 0.24 -18.54 -2.97
N SER A 70 0.74 -17.34 -3.25
CA SER A 70 2.16 -16.99 -3.29
C SER A 70 2.77 -16.71 -1.91
N GLY A 71 1.96 -16.61 -0.86
CA GLY A 71 2.41 -16.29 0.51
C GLY A 71 2.62 -14.81 0.77
N LEU A 72 2.19 -13.93 -0.15
CA LEU A 72 2.19 -12.49 0.05
C LEU A 72 1.05 -12.07 0.98
N ARG A 73 1.26 -11.02 1.77
CA ARG A 73 0.31 -10.59 2.82
C ARG A 73 -0.19 -9.15 2.67
N ILE A 74 0.62 -8.27 2.08
CA ILE A 74 0.31 -6.83 1.96
C ILE A 74 0.15 -6.47 0.48
N LEU A 75 -1.02 -5.96 0.09
CA LEU A 75 -1.29 -5.53 -1.28
C LEU A 75 -1.61 -4.04 -1.32
N ARG A 76 -0.81 -3.25 -2.03
CA ARG A 76 -1.06 -1.82 -2.21
C ARG A 76 -1.89 -1.58 -3.47
N VAL A 77 -3.01 -0.86 -3.33
CA VAL A 77 -4.04 -0.67 -4.38
C VAL A 77 -4.52 0.77 -4.40
N TRP A 78 -4.88 1.30 -5.57
CA TRP A 78 -5.18 2.74 -5.65
C TRP A 78 -6.56 3.01 -5.04
N GLY A 79 -6.59 3.85 -4.01
CA GLY A 79 -7.83 4.35 -3.41
C GLY A 79 -8.41 5.56 -4.12
N PHE A 80 -7.86 5.96 -5.28
CA PHE A 80 -8.24 7.14 -6.05
C PHE A 80 -8.50 6.80 -7.52
N ASN A 81 -9.41 7.57 -8.12
CA ASN A 81 -9.62 7.63 -9.57
C ASN A 81 -10.35 8.95 -9.86
N ASP A 82 -9.55 9.99 -10.08
CA ASP A 82 -9.98 11.37 -10.21
C ASP A 82 -10.18 11.75 -11.68
N VAL A 83 -11.33 12.37 -11.96
CA VAL A 83 -11.68 12.84 -13.30
C VAL A 83 -12.15 14.29 -13.27
N THR A 84 -11.84 15.05 -14.33
CA THR A 84 -12.39 16.41 -14.53
C THR A 84 -13.64 16.42 -15.41
N GLN A 85 -13.94 15.29 -16.05
CA GLN A 85 -15.16 15.01 -16.78
C GLN A 85 -15.61 13.58 -16.47
N VAL A 86 -16.89 13.39 -16.17
CA VAL A 86 -17.45 12.07 -15.94
C VAL A 86 -17.29 11.24 -17.23
N PRO A 87 -16.64 10.06 -17.18
CA PRO A 87 -16.42 9.23 -18.35
C PRO A 87 -17.72 8.58 -18.83
N GLY A 88 -17.65 7.88 -19.97
CA GLY A 88 -18.80 7.15 -20.52
C GLY A 88 -19.27 6.01 -19.62
N ASP A 89 -20.50 5.53 -19.89
CA ASP A 89 -21.15 4.48 -19.12
C ASP A 89 -20.25 3.24 -18.95
N GLY A 90 -20.19 2.72 -17.72
CA GLY A 90 -19.41 1.53 -17.37
C GLY A 90 -17.93 1.77 -17.11
N THR A 91 -17.37 2.95 -17.40
CA THR A 91 -16.00 3.28 -16.98
C THR A 91 -15.95 3.61 -15.50
N VAL A 92 -14.97 3.05 -14.79
CA VAL A 92 -14.78 3.30 -13.35
C VAL A 92 -14.21 4.70 -13.13
N TRP A 93 -14.80 5.44 -12.19
CA TRP A 93 -14.30 6.71 -11.66
C TRP A 93 -14.78 6.88 -10.23
N PHE A 94 -13.93 7.40 -9.34
CA PHE A 94 -14.27 7.53 -7.92
C PHE A 94 -14.64 8.96 -7.55
N GLN A 95 -14.03 9.95 -8.19
CA GLN A 95 -14.30 11.34 -7.89
C GLN A 95 -14.25 12.22 -9.13
N HIS A 96 -15.28 13.05 -9.31
CA HIS A 96 -15.36 14.07 -10.33
C HIS A 96 -15.07 15.43 -9.69
N LEU A 97 -14.00 16.08 -10.16
CA LEU A 97 -13.50 17.35 -9.65
C LEU A 97 -14.01 18.50 -10.52
N SER A 98 -14.69 19.46 -9.89
CA SER A 98 -15.32 20.59 -10.57
C SER A 98 -15.42 21.81 -9.66
N SER A 99 -15.16 22.99 -10.24
CA SER A 99 -15.34 24.30 -9.58
C SER A 99 -16.80 24.58 -9.20
N ASN A 100 -17.75 23.96 -9.89
CA ASN A 100 -19.19 24.14 -9.68
C ASN A 100 -19.81 23.11 -8.72
N GLY A 101 -18.98 22.27 -8.09
CA GLY A 101 -19.41 21.19 -7.20
C GLY A 101 -18.81 19.87 -7.66
N SER A 102 -17.95 19.31 -6.82
CA SER A 102 -17.36 17.98 -7.05
C SER A 102 -18.27 16.87 -6.53
N THR A 103 -18.16 15.69 -7.13
CA THR A 103 -18.99 14.52 -6.82
C THR A 103 -18.12 13.32 -6.50
N ILE A 104 -18.45 12.58 -5.45
CA ILE A 104 -17.83 11.29 -5.13
C ILE A 104 -18.79 10.20 -5.61
N ASN A 105 -18.32 9.30 -6.48
CA ASN A 105 -19.13 8.22 -7.04
C ASN A 105 -19.21 7.06 -6.05
N THR A 106 -20.36 6.86 -5.43
CA THR A 106 -20.66 5.73 -4.55
C THR A 106 -21.49 4.64 -5.24
N GLY A 107 -21.67 4.75 -6.56
CA GLY A 107 -22.41 3.79 -7.39
C GLY A 107 -21.57 2.59 -7.84
N GLU A 108 -22.16 1.76 -8.69
CA GLU A 108 -21.62 0.48 -9.17
C GLU A 108 -20.29 0.61 -9.93
N ASN A 109 -20.09 1.70 -10.68
CA ASN A 109 -18.81 2.01 -11.35
C ASN A 109 -17.96 3.03 -10.56
N GLY A 110 -18.22 3.16 -9.26
CA GLY A 110 -17.49 4.03 -8.34
C GLY A 110 -16.84 3.24 -7.23
N LEU A 111 -16.96 3.75 -6.01
CA LEU A 111 -16.37 3.13 -4.82
C LEU A 111 -16.93 1.71 -4.52
N GLN A 112 -18.04 1.27 -5.15
CA GLN A 112 -18.48 -0.12 -5.04
C GLN A 112 -17.50 -1.13 -5.65
N VAL A 113 -16.68 -0.72 -6.61
CA VAL A 113 -15.60 -1.55 -7.12
C VAL A 113 -14.54 -1.78 -6.04
N LEU A 114 -14.18 -0.70 -5.32
CA LEU A 114 -13.25 -0.79 -4.19
C LEU A 114 -13.87 -1.55 -3.01
N ASP A 115 -15.18 -1.42 -2.75
CA ASP A 115 -15.89 -2.20 -1.73
C ASP A 115 -15.70 -3.70 -1.94
N TYR A 116 -15.88 -4.17 -3.19
CA TYR A 116 -15.72 -5.59 -3.51
C TYR A 116 -14.27 -6.05 -3.31
N LEU A 117 -13.29 -5.23 -3.73
CA LEU A 117 -11.88 -5.54 -3.52
C LEU A 117 -11.53 -5.67 -2.03
N VAL A 118 -12.00 -4.74 -1.19
CA VAL A 118 -11.80 -4.80 0.27
C VAL A 118 -12.44 -6.05 0.85
N SER A 119 -13.71 -6.33 0.51
CA SER A 119 -14.40 -7.53 1.00
C SER A 119 -13.73 -8.83 0.54
N SER A 120 -13.25 -8.89 -0.70
CA SER A 120 -12.52 -10.05 -1.23
C SER A 120 -11.15 -10.22 -0.56
N ALA A 121 -10.50 -9.12 -0.16
CA ALA A 121 -9.28 -9.13 0.64
C ALA A 121 -9.51 -9.62 2.09
N GLU A 122 -10.60 -9.21 2.74
CA GLU A 122 -11.02 -9.71 4.06
C GLU A 122 -11.17 -11.23 4.06
N GLU A 123 -11.90 -11.78 3.09
CA GLU A 123 -12.13 -13.23 2.95
C GLU A 123 -10.83 -14.04 2.80
N ARG A 124 -9.75 -13.39 2.35
CA ARG A 124 -8.45 -13.99 2.04
C ARG A 124 -7.35 -13.63 3.03
N GLY A 125 -7.64 -12.78 4.03
CA GLY A 125 -6.66 -12.30 4.99
C GLY A 125 -5.56 -11.41 4.38
N ILE A 126 -5.85 -10.75 3.25
CA ILE A 126 -4.94 -9.78 2.62
C ILE A 126 -5.09 -8.44 3.33
N LYS A 127 -3.97 -7.76 3.58
CA LYS A 127 -3.98 -6.42 4.18
C LYS A 127 -3.65 -5.36 3.13
N LEU A 128 -4.48 -4.33 3.02
CA LEU A 128 -4.46 -3.35 1.94
C LEU A 128 -3.81 -2.03 2.38
N ILE A 129 -2.91 -1.52 1.56
CA ILE A 129 -2.47 -0.12 1.63
C ILE A 129 -3.24 0.67 0.58
N ILE A 130 -3.87 1.77 1.00
CA ILE A 130 -4.80 2.55 0.16
C ILE A 130 -4.39 4.04 0.15
N PRO A 131 -3.63 4.50 -0.85
CA PRO A 131 -3.42 5.93 -1.09
C PRO A 131 -4.68 6.67 -1.50
N PHE A 132 -4.83 7.92 -1.04
CA PHE A 132 -6.02 8.74 -1.31
C PHE A 132 -5.93 9.64 -2.53
N VAL A 133 -4.73 9.91 -3.06
CA VAL A 133 -4.52 10.76 -4.24
C VAL A 133 -3.19 10.41 -4.90
N ASN A 134 -3.07 10.64 -6.20
CA ASN A 134 -1.80 10.54 -6.91
C ASN A 134 -1.07 11.89 -6.93
N TYR A 135 0.24 11.90 -6.73
CA TYR A 135 1.06 13.01 -7.21
C TYR A 135 0.99 13.07 -8.74
N TRP A 136 1.21 11.96 -9.44
CA TRP A 136 1.22 11.95 -10.91
C TRP A 136 -0.16 12.16 -11.55
N THR A 137 -0.19 12.29 -12.87
CA THR A 137 -1.41 12.54 -13.63
C THR A 137 -2.25 11.30 -13.93
N ASP A 138 -1.67 10.10 -13.75
CA ASP A 138 -2.39 8.85 -13.96
C ASP A 138 -3.54 8.76 -12.97
N TYR A 139 -4.74 8.51 -13.51
CA TYR A 139 -6.00 8.58 -12.75
C TYR A 139 -6.25 9.94 -12.09
N GLY A 140 -5.79 11.02 -12.75
CA GLY A 140 -6.08 12.41 -12.44
C GLY A 140 -5.06 13.06 -11.51
N GLY A 141 -5.03 12.61 -10.26
CA GLY A 141 -4.09 13.10 -9.23
C GLY A 141 -4.21 14.58 -8.88
N MET A 142 -3.18 15.13 -8.26
CA MET A 142 -3.15 16.52 -7.76
C MET A 142 -3.44 17.56 -8.86
N LEU A 143 -3.04 17.30 -10.11
CA LEU A 143 -3.33 18.21 -11.23
C LEU A 143 -4.81 18.25 -11.63
N ALA A 144 -5.57 17.15 -11.44
CA ALA A 144 -7.02 17.18 -11.65
C ALA A 144 -7.71 18.11 -10.63
N TYR A 145 -7.23 18.14 -9.38
CA TYR A 145 -7.67 19.10 -8.37
C TYR A 145 -7.36 20.54 -8.78
N LEU A 146 -6.13 20.84 -9.19
CA LEU A 146 -5.75 22.19 -9.61
C LEU A 146 -6.50 22.66 -10.85
N SER A 147 -6.83 21.76 -11.78
CA SER A 147 -7.70 22.08 -12.93
C SER A 147 -9.09 22.52 -12.49
N ALA A 148 -9.61 22.01 -11.37
CA ALA A 148 -10.93 22.37 -10.86
C ALA A 148 -10.91 23.58 -9.92
N PHE A 149 -9.84 23.74 -9.12
CA PHE A 149 -9.80 24.70 -8.01
C PHE A 149 -8.79 25.83 -8.19
N GLY A 150 -8.13 25.87 -9.35
CA GLY A 150 -7.12 26.87 -9.68
C GLY A 150 -5.74 26.51 -9.12
N GLY A 151 -4.72 27.06 -9.78
CA GLY A 151 -3.32 26.77 -9.53
C GLY A 151 -2.63 26.38 -10.84
N THR A 152 -1.36 26.72 -10.97
CA THR A 152 -0.57 26.48 -12.20
C THR A 152 0.65 25.62 -11.96
N LYS A 153 1.06 25.47 -10.70
CA LYS A 153 2.15 24.59 -10.27
C LYS A 153 1.59 23.55 -9.33
N GLN A 154 2.03 22.31 -9.50
CA GLN A 154 1.58 21.20 -8.68
C GLN A 154 1.83 21.41 -7.17
N SER A 155 2.93 22.08 -6.82
CA SER A 155 3.25 22.49 -5.45
C SER A 155 2.21 23.40 -4.79
N GLU A 156 1.38 24.11 -5.57
CA GLU A 156 0.31 24.95 -5.02
C GLU A 156 -0.85 24.11 -4.46
N TRP A 157 -0.92 22.81 -4.79
CA TRP A 157 -1.99 21.91 -4.32
C TRP A 157 -2.03 21.75 -2.80
N TYR A 158 -0.87 21.64 -2.15
CA TYR A 158 -0.77 21.43 -0.70
C TYR A 158 -1.39 22.57 0.13
N THR A 159 -1.34 23.81 -0.39
CA THR A 159 -1.87 25.00 0.28
C THR A 159 -3.15 25.56 -0.35
N ASN A 160 -3.62 24.98 -1.47
CA ASN A 160 -4.90 25.36 -2.07
C ASN A 160 -6.06 24.88 -1.18
N SER A 161 -6.72 25.83 -0.52
CA SER A 161 -7.78 25.53 0.46
C SER A 161 -8.98 24.81 -0.14
N ALA A 162 -9.36 25.09 -1.39
CA ALA A 162 -10.49 24.42 -2.05
C ALA A 162 -10.12 22.97 -2.43
N ALA A 163 -8.92 22.76 -2.95
CA ALA A 163 -8.40 21.42 -3.24
C ALA A 163 -8.30 20.57 -1.97
N GLN A 164 -7.69 21.10 -0.91
CA GLN A 164 -7.55 20.40 0.38
C GLN A 164 -8.91 20.13 1.04
N THR A 165 -9.89 21.03 0.90
CA THR A 165 -11.25 20.80 1.39
C THR A 165 -11.90 19.62 0.67
N GLN A 166 -11.77 19.55 -0.66
CA GLN A 166 -12.32 18.43 -1.43
C GLN A 166 -11.56 17.13 -1.17
N TYR A 167 -10.24 17.17 -1.05
CA TYR A 167 -9.41 16.03 -0.69
C TYR A 167 -9.81 15.44 0.67
N ARG A 168 -9.96 16.27 1.71
CA ARG A 168 -10.45 15.80 3.03
C ARG A 168 -11.84 15.17 2.98
N LYS A 169 -12.74 15.69 2.12
CA LYS A 169 -14.06 15.05 1.90
C LYS A 169 -13.93 13.67 1.27
N TYR A 170 -13.02 13.51 0.31
CA TYR A 170 -12.74 12.22 -0.32
C TYR A 170 -12.13 11.24 0.68
N VAL A 171 -11.13 11.67 1.45
CA VAL A 171 -10.53 10.89 2.54
C VAL A 171 -11.61 10.41 3.52
N SER A 172 -12.49 11.29 4.00
CA SER A 172 -13.62 10.86 4.86
C SER A 172 -14.51 9.83 4.18
N ALA A 173 -14.86 10.04 2.91
CA ALA A 173 -15.73 9.12 2.18
C ALA A 173 -15.10 7.74 1.96
N VAL A 174 -13.78 7.61 1.89
CA VAL A 174 -13.08 6.32 1.79
C VAL A 174 -12.89 5.70 3.17
N VAL A 175 -12.36 6.45 4.14
CA VAL A 175 -12.08 5.95 5.49
C VAL A 175 -13.36 5.49 6.20
N ASP A 176 -14.46 6.26 6.13
CA ASP A 176 -15.72 5.87 6.77
C ASP A 176 -16.31 4.55 6.21
N ARG A 177 -15.89 4.11 5.02
CA ARG A 177 -16.35 2.83 4.44
C ARG A 177 -15.65 1.63 5.02
N TYR A 178 -14.35 1.75 5.34
CA TYR A 178 -13.50 0.59 5.66
C TYR A 178 -12.78 0.70 7.01
N ARG A 179 -13.02 1.74 7.82
CA ARG A 179 -12.37 1.87 9.15
C ARG A 179 -12.65 0.74 10.14
N ASP A 180 -13.69 -0.05 9.89
CA ASP A 180 -14.06 -1.22 10.69
C ASP A 180 -13.61 -2.55 10.04
N SER A 181 -12.98 -2.49 8.86
CA SER A 181 -12.44 -3.65 8.14
C SER A 181 -11.08 -4.04 8.68
N ASP A 182 -10.87 -5.33 8.94
CA ASP A 182 -9.56 -5.86 9.36
C ASP A 182 -8.59 -6.07 8.18
N ALA A 183 -9.05 -5.85 6.95
CA ALA A 183 -8.25 -5.93 5.73
C ALA A 183 -7.50 -4.65 5.43
N ILE A 184 -7.66 -3.56 6.18
CA ILE A 184 -6.85 -2.35 5.99
C ILE A 184 -5.52 -2.50 6.71
N PHE A 185 -4.40 -2.48 5.97
CA PHE A 185 -3.06 -2.38 6.55
C PHE A 185 -2.79 -0.94 7.00
N ALA A 186 -2.94 0.01 6.07
CA ALA A 186 -2.67 1.41 6.32
C ALA A 186 -3.43 2.32 5.35
N TRP A 187 -3.80 3.48 5.87
CA TRP A 187 -4.18 4.63 5.07
C TRP A 187 -2.93 5.36 4.59
N GLU A 188 -2.84 5.64 3.30
CA GLU A 188 -1.67 6.33 2.75
C GLU A 188 -2.08 7.70 2.21
N LEU A 189 -1.33 8.74 2.57
CA LEU A 189 -1.77 10.11 2.28
C LEU A 189 -1.81 10.39 0.77
N ALA A 190 -0.78 9.97 0.04
CA ALA A 190 -0.70 10.08 -1.41
C ALA A 190 0.29 9.07 -1.98
N ASN A 191 0.11 8.71 -3.25
CA ASN A 191 1.18 8.07 -4.00
C ASN A 191 2.23 9.12 -4.42
N GLU A 192 3.48 8.91 -3.98
CA GLU A 192 4.69 9.66 -4.33
C GLU A 192 4.57 11.19 -4.20
N PRO A 193 4.08 11.77 -3.08
CA PRO A 193 3.95 13.22 -2.93
C PRO A 193 5.32 13.91 -3.02
N ARG A 194 5.48 14.78 -4.03
CA ARG A 194 6.61 15.71 -4.16
C ARG A 194 6.16 17.17 -4.15
N CYS A 195 7.08 18.06 -3.83
CA CYS A 195 6.94 19.51 -3.94
C CYS A 195 8.23 20.06 -4.55
N ASN A 196 8.36 19.94 -5.87
CA ASN A 196 9.61 20.27 -6.57
C ASN A 196 10.07 21.71 -6.31
N GLY A 197 11.27 21.85 -5.73
CA GLY A 197 11.89 23.12 -5.36
C GLY A 197 11.24 23.85 -4.18
N CYS A 198 10.33 23.21 -3.46
CA CYS A 198 9.75 23.75 -2.23
C CYS A 198 10.70 23.60 -1.04
N ASP A 199 10.40 24.34 0.03
CA ASP A 199 10.89 23.99 1.36
C ASP A 199 10.31 22.63 1.79
N THR A 200 11.07 21.82 2.51
CA THR A 200 10.65 20.50 3.00
C THR A 200 9.50 20.61 4.00
N ASP A 201 9.41 21.76 4.70
CA ASP A 201 8.31 22.07 5.62
C ASP A 201 6.93 21.98 4.95
N VAL A 202 6.82 22.21 3.63
CA VAL A 202 5.52 22.20 2.93
C VAL A 202 4.85 20.83 2.98
N ILE A 203 5.61 19.76 2.70
CA ILE A 203 5.07 18.39 2.78
C ILE A 203 4.96 17.96 4.24
N ASN A 204 5.94 18.30 5.08
CA ASN A 204 5.92 17.92 6.49
C ASN A 204 4.69 18.49 7.25
N ASP A 205 4.37 19.77 7.04
CA ASP A 205 3.18 20.42 7.61
C ASP A 205 1.87 19.82 7.06
N TRP A 206 1.83 19.56 5.75
CA TRP A 206 0.67 18.94 5.11
C TRP A 206 0.45 17.52 5.65
N ALA A 207 1.50 16.69 5.68
CA ALA A 207 1.45 15.33 6.17
C ALA A 207 1.05 15.27 7.65
N THR A 208 1.57 16.16 8.48
CA THR A 208 1.16 16.31 9.89
C THR A 208 -0.34 16.63 10.01
N SER A 209 -0.84 17.55 9.19
CA SER A 209 -2.25 17.98 9.22
C SER A 209 -3.23 16.92 8.70
N ILE A 210 -2.84 16.19 7.64
CA ILE A 210 -3.69 15.16 7.04
C ILE A 210 -3.65 13.87 7.85
N SER A 211 -2.48 13.38 8.26
CA SER A 211 -2.39 12.15 9.08
C SER A 211 -3.15 12.29 10.39
N LYS A 212 -3.06 13.44 11.06
CA LYS A 212 -3.88 13.74 12.25
C LYS A 212 -5.39 13.75 11.96
N PHE A 213 -5.79 14.21 10.78
CA PHE A 213 -7.19 14.17 10.37
C PHE A 213 -7.65 12.73 10.11
N VAL A 214 -6.84 11.90 9.43
CA VAL A 214 -7.11 10.47 9.22
C VAL A 214 -7.24 9.73 10.56
N LYS A 215 -6.28 9.91 11.49
CA LYS A 215 -6.34 9.32 12.85
C LYS A 215 -7.56 9.77 13.65
N GLY A 216 -8.14 10.94 13.34
CA GLY A 216 -9.38 11.42 13.93
C GLY A 216 -10.64 10.74 13.39
N LEU A 217 -10.60 10.22 12.16
CA LEU A 217 -11.66 9.43 11.54
C LEU A 217 -11.56 7.95 11.91
N ASP A 218 -10.34 7.45 12.01
CA ASP A 218 -9.99 6.07 12.26
C ASP A 218 -8.76 5.97 13.18
N PRO A 219 -8.95 5.69 14.48
CA PRO A 219 -7.86 5.53 15.42
C PRO A 219 -7.24 4.12 15.41
N ASN A 220 -7.79 3.16 14.65
CA ASN A 220 -7.40 1.76 14.69
C ASN A 220 -6.29 1.43 13.70
N HIS A 221 -6.39 1.96 12.48
CA HIS A 221 -5.46 1.63 11.39
C HIS A 221 -4.20 2.50 11.37
N MET A 222 -3.14 1.94 10.80
CA MET A 222 -1.89 2.67 10.56
C MET A 222 -2.09 3.75 9.48
N VAL A 223 -1.20 4.74 9.49
CA VAL A 223 -1.13 5.80 8.49
C VAL A 223 0.32 5.96 8.02
N SER A 224 0.54 6.01 6.71
CA SER A 224 1.83 6.31 6.06
C SER A 224 1.72 7.48 5.09
N LEU A 225 2.86 8.03 4.69
CA LEU A 225 2.90 9.15 3.74
C LEU A 225 2.76 8.68 2.28
N GLY A 226 3.47 7.62 1.89
CA GLY A 226 3.55 7.11 0.51
C GLY A 226 4.62 7.80 -0.33
N ASP A 227 5.59 8.47 0.30
CA ASP A 227 6.71 9.12 -0.37
C ASP A 227 7.81 8.15 -0.78
N GLU A 228 8.58 8.56 -1.79
CA GLU A 228 9.67 7.75 -2.37
C GLU A 228 10.91 7.65 -1.45
N GLY A 229 10.93 8.37 -0.33
CA GLY A 229 12.06 8.42 0.61
C GLY A 229 13.13 9.47 0.28
N PHE A 230 12.87 10.39 -0.66
CA PHE A 230 13.86 11.39 -1.03
C PHE A 230 14.19 12.38 0.10
N GLY A 231 15.40 12.92 0.03
CA GLY A 231 15.91 13.87 1.02
C GLY A 231 16.31 13.15 2.30
N LEU A 232 17.53 12.59 2.31
CA LEU A 232 18.02 11.81 3.44
C LEU A 232 19.53 12.01 3.60
N GLU A 233 19.96 12.42 4.80
CA GLU A 233 21.38 12.47 5.12
C GLU A 233 21.99 11.05 5.23
N GLY A 234 23.30 10.95 4.98
CA GLY A 234 24.03 9.68 5.10
C GLY A 234 24.13 8.87 3.79
N GLY A 235 23.54 9.37 2.70
CA GLY A 235 23.76 8.85 1.35
C GLY A 235 25.05 9.32 0.67
N ASP A 236 25.17 9.00 -0.62
CA ASP A 236 26.33 9.33 -1.47
C ASP A 236 26.26 10.72 -2.12
N GLY A 237 25.20 11.48 -1.84
CA GLY A 237 24.95 12.79 -2.42
C GLY A 237 24.32 12.74 -3.83
N SER A 238 23.94 11.56 -4.33
CA SER A 238 23.12 11.44 -5.55
C SER A 238 21.76 12.14 -5.39
N TYR A 239 21.12 12.44 -6.52
CA TYR A 239 19.85 13.17 -6.58
C TYR A 239 18.78 12.66 -5.60
N PRO A 240 18.52 11.33 -5.46
CA PRO A 240 17.52 10.83 -4.52
C PRO A 240 17.76 11.21 -3.06
N TYR A 241 19.03 11.36 -2.64
CA TYR A 241 19.36 11.79 -1.28
C TYR A 241 19.21 13.31 -1.07
N GLN A 242 19.02 14.08 -2.13
CA GLN A 242 18.87 15.54 -2.05
C GLN A 242 17.41 15.94 -1.76
N TYR A 243 17.24 17.11 -1.16
CA TYR A 243 15.93 17.66 -0.77
C TYR A 243 15.17 18.38 -1.89
N GLY A 244 15.61 18.21 -3.15
CA GLY A 244 15.09 18.98 -4.29
C GLY A 244 13.62 18.70 -4.63
N GLU A 245 13.12 17.53 -4.22
CA GLU A 245 11.71 17.15 -4.38
C GLU A 245 10.82 17.62 -3.21
N GLY A 246 11.35 18.44 -2.29
CA GLY A 246 10.58 19.05 -1.21
C GLY A 246 10.19 18.08 -0.10
N THR A 247 10.90 16.95 0.00
CA THR A 247 10.73 15.93 1.05
C THR A 247 11.98 15.85 1.93
N ASN A 248 11.80 15.48 3.19
CA ASN A 248 12.88 15.16 4.12
C ASN A 248 12.48 13.92 4.92
N PHE A 249 13.06 12.77 4.56
CA PHE A 249 12.63 11.47 5.08
C PHE A 249 12.73 11.39 6.61
N THR A 250 13.81 11.89 7.20
CA THR A 250 13.98 11.86 8.66
C THR A 250 13.02 12.79 9.39
N GLU A 251 12.61 13.90 8.77
CA GLU A 251 11.63 14.82 9.31
C GLU A 251 10.23 14.20 9.31
N HIS A 252 9.83 13.56 8.20
CA HIS A 252 8.56 12.84 8.09
C HIS A 252 8.43 11.75 9.17
N LEU A 253 9.52 11.04 9.48
CA LEU A 253 9.54 10.03 10.53
C LEU A 253 9.28 10.60 11.94
N THR A 254 9.44 11.90 12.16
CA THR A 254 9.12 12.56 13.44
C THR A 254 7.62 12.86 13.62
N ILE A 255 6.80 12.72 12.58
CA ILE A 255 5.35 12.96 12.67
C ILE A 255 4.71 11.83 13.48
N ASP A 256 4.18 12.14 14.67
CA ASP A 256 3.58 11.15 15.60
C ASP A 256 2.39 10.38 15.01
N THR A 257 1.69 10.96 14.04
CA THR A 257 0.51 10.37 13.39
C THR A 257 0.82 9.62 12.10
N LEU A 258 2.11 9.46 11.75
CA LEU A 258 2.59 8.51 10.75
C LEU A 258 3.25 7.33 11.47
N ASP A 259 2.75 6.12 11.27
CA ASP A 259 3.17 4.95 12.06
C ASP A 259 4.43 4.28 11.50
N PHE A 260 4.72 4.45 10.22
CA PHE A 260 5.88 3.89 9.53
C PHE A 260 6.35 4.78 8.37
N GLY A 261 7.61 4.62 7.96
CA GLY A 261 8.17 5.30 6.80
C GLY A 261 8.02 4.47 5.53
N THR A 262 7.85 5.12 4.39
CA THR A 262 7.77 4.51 3.06
C THR A 262 8.95 4.99 2.22
N PHE A 263 9.49 4.13 1.36
CA PHE A 263 10.45 4.55 0.36
C PHE A 263 10.36 3.63 -0.86
N HIS A 264 10.67 4.18 -2.04
CA HIS A 264 10.58 3.49 -3.32
C HIS A 264 11.99 3.28 -3.90
N LEU A 265 12.14 2.56 -5.02
CA LEU A 265 13.42 2.37 -5.70
C LEU A 265 13.29 2.16 -7.21
N TYR A 266 13.71 3.17 -7.99
CA TYR A 266 13.76 3.10 -9.47
C TYR A 266 15.07 3.65 -10.06
N PRO A 267 16.20 2.91 -9.99
CA PRO A 267 17.51 3.41 -10.42
C PRO A 267 17.56 3.89 -11.88
N ASN A 268 16.83 3.22 -12.78
CA ASN A 268 16.71 3.58 -14.18
C ASN A 268 16.07 4.96 -14.38
N SER A 269 15.14 5.36 -13.51
CA SER A 269 14.46 6.65 -13.53
C SER A 269 15.29 7.74 -12.85
N TRP A 270 16.10 7.37 -11.85
CA TRP A 270 16.83 8.31 -11.00
C TRP A 270 18.29 8.53 -11.42
N GLY A 271 18.77 7.78 -12.42
CA GLY A 271 20.13 7.89 -12.93
C GLY A 271 21.18 7.31 -12.00
N THR A 272 20.82 6.29 -11.20
CA THR A 272 21.74 5.55 -10.31
C THR A 272 21.98 4.13 -10.85
N SER A 273 23.00 3.43 -10.32
CA SER A 273 23.22 2.02 -10.68
C SER A 273 22.26 1.09 -9.92
N TYR A 274 22.07 -0.14 -10.38
CA TYR A 274 21.22 -1.08 -9.65
C TYR A 274 21.86 -1.53 -8.32
N GLU A 275 23.19 -1.60 -8.23
CA GLU A 275 23.90 -1.92 -6.98
C GLU A 275 23.70 -0.86 -5.90
N TRP A 276 23.48 0.40 -6.29
CA TRP A 276 23.16 1.50 -5.37
C TRP A 276 21.87 1.25 -4.59
N GLY A 277 20.94 0.47 -5.14
CA GLY A 277 19.66 0.14 -4.51
C GLY A 277 19.80 -0.50 -3.13
N SER A 278 20.79 -1.37 -2.94
CA SER A 278 21.05 -1.98 -1.62
C SER A 278 21.53 -0.95 -0.58
N ASP A 279 22.26 0.09 -1.00
CA ASP A 279 22.68 1.15 -0.08
C ASP A 279 21.51 2.09 0.25
N TRP A 280 20.61 2.34 -0.72
CA TRP A 280 19.34 3.03 -0.50
C TRP A 280 18.46 2.35 0.54
N VAL A 281 18.29 1.02 0.44
CA VAL A 281 17.53 0.24 1.45
C VAL A 281 18.16 0.38 2.84
N LYS A 282 19.50 0.29 2.95
CA LYS A 282 20.19 0.35 4.25
C LYS A 282 20.11 1.73 4.91
N THR A 283 20.21 2.80 4.15
CA THR A 283 20.14 4.16 4.70
C THR A 283 18.74 4.48 5.22
N HIS A 284 17.69 4.07 4.50
CA HIS A 284 16.31 4.20 4.96
C HIS A 284 16.03 3.37 6.22
N ALA A 285 16.48 2.12 6.22
CA ALA A 285 16.36 1.24 7.39
C ALA A 285 17.01 1.86 8.63
N ALA A 286 18.20 2.46 8.47
CA ALA A 286 18.89 3.13 9.57
C ALA A 286 18.11 4.33 10.12
N ALA A 287 17.50 5.14 9.24
CA ALA A 287 16.64 6.26 9.64
C ALA A 287 15.38 5.80 10.38
N CYS A 288 14.66 4.81 9.84
CA CYS A 288 13.49 4.21 10.49
C CYS A 288 13.83 3.59 11.86
N LYS A 289 14.92 2.83 11.94
CA LYS A 289 15.44 2.28 13.19
C LYS A 289 15.75 3.36 14.21
N ALA A 290 16.39 4.46 13.80
CA ALA A 290 16.67 5.59 14.69
C ALA A 290 15.40 6.29 15.20
N ALA A 291 14.35 6.34 14.38
CA ALA A 291 13.03 6.86 14.75
C ALA A 291 12.19 5.88 15.58
N GLY A 292 12.60 4.61 15.69
CA GLY A 292 11.84 3.57 16.38
C GLY A 292 10.56 3.15 15.64
N LYS A 293 10.51 3.37 14.32
CA LYS A 293 9.39 3.01 13.43
C LYS A 293 9.85 2.00 12.38
N PRO A 294 8.98 1.12 11.87
CA PRO A 294 9.32 0.31 10.71
C PRO A 294 9.45 1.19 9.45
N CYS A 295 10.26 0.73 8.51
CA CYS A 295 10.22 1.15 7.12
C CYS A 295 9.50 0.08 6.29
N PHE A 296 8.70 0.51 5.32
CA PHE A 296 8.14 -0.34 4.29
C PHE A 296 8.78 0.02 2.95
N PHE A 297 9.46 -0.95 2.33
CA PHE A 297 10.07 -0.79 1.01
C PHE A 297 8.98 -0.97 -0.05
N GLU A 298 8.23 0.10 -0.29
CA GLU A 298 6.85 0.05 -0.77
C GLU A 298 6.70 -0.14 -2.28
N GLU A 299 7.69 0.31 -3.05
CA GLU A 299 7.79 0.05 -4.48
C GLU A 299 9.24 -0.14 -4.92
N TYR A 300 9.46 -1.08 -5.83
CA TYR A 300 10.72 -1.22 -6.55
C TYR A 300 10.53 -2.01 -7.83
N GLY A 301 11.35 -1.70 -8.83
CA GLY A 301 11.37 -2.45 -10.07
C GLY A 301 12.57 -2.11 -10.94
N ALA A 302 12.92 -3.04 -11.82
CA ALA A 302 13.79 -2.79 -12.96
C ALA A 302 13.06 -3.16 -14.26
N PRO A 303 13.30 -2.48 -15.39
CA PRO A 303 12.55 -2.79 -16.62
C PRO A 303 13.07 -4.04 -17.38
N SER A 304 14.09 -4.72 -16.86
CA SER A 304 14.73 -5.88 -17.48
C SER A 304 15.62 -6.60 -16.48
N ASP A 305 15.94 -7.88 -16.71
CA ASP A 305 16.80 -8.68 -15.83
C ASP A 305 16.32 -8.71 -14.36
N HIS A 306 14.98 -8.70 -14.15
CA HIS A 306 14.28 -8.55 -12.86
C HIS A 306 14.94 -9.36 -11.75
N CYS A 307 14.94 -10.69 -11.87
CA CYS A 307 15.50 -11.60 -10.87
C CYS A 307 16.94 -11.24 -10.46
N LYS A 308 17.80 -10.90 -11.44
CA LYS A 308 19.21 -10.62 -11.17
C LYS A 308 19.41 -9.29 -10.44
N ILE A 309 18.55 -8.31 -10.71
CA ILE A 309 18.68 -6.95 -10.20
C ILE A 309 17.94 -6.78 -8.85
N GLU A 310 16.75 -7.33 -8.74
CA GLU A 310 15.84 -7.07 -7.62
C GLU A 310 16.03 -8.05 -6.45
N ALA A 311 16.42 -9.31 -6.71
CA ALA A 311 16.67 -10.29 -5.64
C ALA A 311 17.76 -9.84 -4.63
N PRO A 312 18.86 -9.16 -5.05
CA PRO A 312 19.79 -8.53 -4.11
C PRO A 312 19.15 -7.45 -3.20
N TRP A 313 18.17 -6.69 -3.69
CA TRP A 313 17.46 -5.68 -2.90
C TRP A 313 16.54 -6.34 -1.88
N GLN A 314 15.76 -7.35 -2.30
CA GLN A 314 14.94 -8.19 -1.43
C GLN A 314 15.74 -8.82 -0.30
N LYS A 315 16.89 -9.43 -0.65
CA LYS A 315 17.82 -9.98 0.34
C LYS A 315 18.32 -8.91 1.32
N THR A 316 18.71 -7.74 0.79
CA THR A 316 19.15 -6.62 1.64
C THR A 316 18.04 -6.18 2.59
N ALA A 317 16.79 -6.12 2.12
CA ALA A 317 15.63 -5.70 2.90
C ALA A 317 15.37 -6.68 4.06
N ILE A 318 15.40 -7.99 3.83
CA ILE A 318 15.24 -9.01 4.89
C ILE A 318 16.37 -8.91 5.94
N GLU A 319 17.61 -8.75 5.48
CA GLU A 319 18.80 -8.79 6.35
C GLU A 319 19.02 -7.48 7.14
N THR A 320 18.27 -6.40 6.84
CA THR A 320 18.51 -5.08 7.43
C THR A 320 17.45 -4.71 8.48
N GLU A 321 17.86 -4.66 9.74
CA GLU A 321 17.01 -4.17 10.83
C GLU A 321 16.53 -2.73 10.56
N GLY A 322 15.22 -2.51 10.70
CA GLY A 322 14.55 -1.25 10.34
C GLY A 322 13.53 -1.45 9.24
N ILE A 323 13.73 -2.44 8.37
CA ILE A 323 12.73 -2.82 7.35
C ILE A 323 11.73 -3.82 7.94
N GLY A 324 10.45 -3.47 7.91
CA GLY A 324 9.35 -4.31 8.36
C GLY A 324 8.68 -5.13 7.25
N GLY A 325 8.92 -4.77 5.99
CA GLY A 325 8.37 -5.46 4.83
C GLY A 325 8.75 -4.78 3.52
N ASP A 326 8.44 -5.44 2.41
CA ASP A 326 8.67 -4.93 1.07
C ASP A 326 7.51 -5.28 0.12
N ALA A 327 7.34 -4.49 -0.93
CA ALA A 327 6.38 -4.72 -1.99
C ALA A 327 6.97 -4.34 -3.35
N PHE A 328 7.12 -5.33 -4.23
CA PHE A 328 7.59 -5.05 -5.59
C PHE A 328 6.52 -4.32 -6.39
N TRP A 329 6.97 -3.52 -7.35
CA TRP A 329 6.14 -2.92 -8.37
C TRP A 329 6.38 -3.68 -9.68
N GLN A 330 5.45 -4.46 -10.22
CA GLN A 330 4.07 -4.68 -9.74
C GLN A 330 3.54 -6.08 -10.05
N TRP A 331 2.44 -6.47 -9.40
CA TRP A 331 1.76 -7.74 -9.66
C TRP A 331 1.23 -7.79 -11.09
N GLY A 332 1.56 -8.86 -11.80
CA GLY A 332 0.97 -9.20 -13.09
C GLY A 332 0.14 -10.48 -13.01
N ASP A 333 -1.01 -10.48 -13.67
CA ASP A 333 -1.86 -11.68 -13.77
C ASP A 333 -2.49 -11.82 -15.16
N THR A 334 -3.18 -12.93 -15.41
CA THR A 334 -4.05 -13.11 -16.57
C THR A 334 -5.50 -13.10 -16.13
N ILE A 335 -6.21 -12.04 -16.49
CA ILE A 335 -7.63 -11.81 -16.21
C ILE A 335 -8.47 -12.10 -17.45
N SER A 336 -9.80 -12.01 -17.34
CA SER A 336 -10.73 -12.31 -18.43
C SER A 336 -10.51 -11.50 -19.72
N THR A 337 -9.90 -10.31 -19.61
CA THR A 337 -9.57 -9.43 -20.74
C THR A 337 -8.16 -9.64 -21.30
N GLY A 338 -7.39 -10.58 -20.76
CA GLY A 338 -6.01 -10.88 -21.17
C GLY A 338 -5.02 -10.68 -20.03
N GLN A 339 -3.74 -10.50 -20.38
CA GLN A 339 -2.75 -10.10 -19.38
C GLN A 339 -3.12 -8.73 -18.81
N SER A 340 -2.90 -8.55 -17.51
CA SER A 340 -2.94 -7.23 -16.87
C SER A 340 -1.94 -6.27 -17.54
N HIS A 341 -2.00 -4.99 -17.16
CA HIS A 341 -1.09 -3.99 -17.70
C HIS A 341 0.39 -4.39 -17.47
N ASP A 342 1.22 -4.17 -18.50
CA ASP A 342 2.67 -4.37 -18.45
C ASP A 342 3.37 -3.04 -18.70
N ASP A 343 4.06 -2.55 -17.68
CA ASP A 343 4.87 -1.34 -17.75
C ASP A 343 6.38 -1.62 -17.81
N GLY A 344 6.77 -2.87 -18.00
CA GLY A 344 8.16 -3.34 -17.99
C GLY A 344 8.68 -3.78 -16.61
N ASN A 345 8.02 -3.39 -15.51
CA ASN A 345 8.36 -3.85 -14.15
C ASN A 345 7.42 -4.96 -13.67
N THR A 346 6.46 -5.36 -14.50
CA THR A 346 5.39 -6.28 -14.12
C THR A 346 5.94 -7.71 -13.93
N ILE A 347 5.74 -8.28 -12.74
CA ILE A 347 6.10 -9.66 -12.41
C ILE A 347 4.84 -10.54 -12.49
N TYR A 348 4.70 -11.26 -13.60
CA TYR A 348 3.53 -12.10 -13.84
C TYR A 348 3.52 -13.36 -12.97
N PHE A 349 2.39 -13.67 -12.36
CA PHE A 349 2.13 -14.93 -11.66
C PHE A 349 2.54 -16.15 -12.51
N ASN A 350 3.23 -17.11 -11.89
CA ASN A 350 3.81 -18.32 -12.52
C ASN A 350 4.87 -18.07 -13.62
N SER A 351 5.38 -16.86 -13.78
CA SER A 351 6.57 -16.61 -14.60
C SER A 351 7.86 -17.06 -13.90
N SER A 352 8.98 -17.08 -14.64
CA SER A 352 10.31 -17.33 -14.04
C SER A 352 10.73 -16.23 -13.06
N ASP A 353 10.36 -14.98 -13.33
CA ASP A 353 10.66 -13.87 -12.42
C ASP A 353 9.79 -13.94 -11.16
N TRP A 354 8.55 -14.43 -11.26
CA TRP A 354 7.73 -14.72 -10.08
C TRP A 354 8.31 -15.84 -9.22
N GLU A 355 8.85 -16.90 -9.81
CA GLU A 355 9.52 -17.95 -9.02
C GLU A 355 10.70 -17.35 -8.23
N CYS A 356 11.52 -16.52 -8.89
CA CYS A 356 12.69 -15.90 -8.27
C CYS A 356 12.35 -14.81 -7.25
N LEU A 357 11.44 -13.89 -7.57
CA LEU A 357 11.19 -12.69 -6.79
C LEU A 357 10.00 -12.81 -5.83
N VAL A 358 9.20 -13.87 -5.96
CA VAL A 358 8.05 -14.10 -5.07
C VAL A 358 8.22 -15.40 -4.29
N ARG A 359 8.29 -16.55 -4.97
CA ARG A 359 8.39 -17.86 -4.28
C ARG A 359 9.66 -18.00 -3.47
N ASP A 360 10.81 -17.74 -4.07
CA ASP A 360 12.10 -17.84 -3.40
C ASP A 360 12.25 -16.79 -2.28
N HIS A 361 11.74 -15.57 -2.49
CA HIS A 361 11.72 -14.49 -1.49
C HIS A 361 10.87 -14.85 -0.26
N VAL A 362 9.62 -15.28 -0.46
CA VAL A 362 8.74 -15.74 0.63
C VAL A 362 9.38 -16.93 1.36
N ALA A 363 9.96 -17.88 0.64
CA ALA A 363 10.66 -19.01 1.26
C ALA A 363 11.92 -18.58 2.05
N ALA A 364 12.57 -17.47 1.68
CA ALA A 364 13.69 -16.92 2.44
C ALA A 364 13.22 -16.27 3.75
N ILE A 365 12.09 -15.54 3.73
CA ILE A 365 11.44 -14.95 4.90
C ILE A 365 11.07 -16.02 5.92
N GLU A 366 10.38 -17.10 5.49
CA GLU A 366 9.91 -18.18 6.36
C GLU A 366 11.04 -18.94 7.06
N LYS A 367 12.19 -19.12 6.39
CA LYS A 367 13.35 -19.82 6.97
C LYS A 367 14.08 -18.96 8.01
N GLY A 368 13.69 -17.70 8.21
CA GLY A 368 14.42 -16.74 9.05
C GLY A 368 15.89 -16.64 8.70
N SER A 369 16.24 -16.86 7.42
CA SER A 369 17.63 -17.04 6.96
C SER A 369 18.21 -15.69 6.53
N VAL A 370 19.37 -15.23 7.05
CA VAL A 370 20.43 -15.89 7.85
C VAL A 370 20.86 -15.02 9.02
#